data_AF-A0A903TPE7-F1
#
_entry.id   AF-A0A903TPE7-F1
#
_cell.length_a   1.000
_cell.length_b   1.000
_cell.length_c   1.000
_cell.angle_alpha   90.00
_cell.angle_beta   90.00
_cell.angle_gamma   90.00
#
_symmetry.space_group_name_H-M   'P 1'
#
loop_
_entity.id
_entity.type
_entity.pdbx_description
1 polymer ?
#
loop_
_entity_poly.entity_id
_entity_poly.type
_entity_poly.pdbx_seq_one_letter_code
_entity_poly.pdbx_strand_id
1 'polypeptide(L)'
;MLTKQMFGSVILLVLVTVASVSDGARILAIFPAPAKSHQIVFQALVRGLLERGHSIVMMTPDPFETDNPNITQINWNYAHKIVEETFDVAKMRQQNCNSFDIAMGLLEVTKLFIEAELAHPEVQALIRNANDEHFDVLIVEYFQFTPFFAFAELFNVPMIGVTSIDSITMAHQVVGNVMNVVAHPEMNLKFSTNLNFFERIESFATKLFLDYYLIPREFSKYDRIIEQNFGGNMSKSVELMHRIDFLMTNVDPTMGFIRPIVPQAIQLGFLHVKPPKPLPTELQQYMDRSRHGVIYFSLGTLIRSDSINEKNLKIFVDTFKSLKYDILWKCDSEVDLNGTSNIRISKWFPQQDVLAHPNVKLFVTQGGQQSMEEAVDRQVPMVVIPFNFDQFGNGDKVVERGIGKSIWMENLTKENLLSAIQEVIGNKK
;
A
#
# COMPACT_ATOMS: atom_id res chain seq x y z
N MET A 1 16.48 14.56 -60.21
CA MET A 1 15.65 15.26 -59.21
C MET A 1 15.04 14.27 -58.21
N LEU A 2 14.41 13.19 -58.68
CA LEU A 2 13.85 12.09 -57.87
C LEU A 2 14.83 11.47 -56.85
N THR A 3 16.10 11.27 -57.21
CA THR A 3 17.12 10.68 -56.32
C THR A 3 17.49 11.56 -55.13
N LYS A 4 17.45 12.90 -55.26
CA LYS A 4 17.73 13.82 -54.13
C LYS A 4 16.56 13.90 -53.15
N GLN A 5 15.32 13.83 -53.65
CA GLN A 5 14.12 13.78 -52.80
C GLN A 5 14.03 12.46 -52.02
N MET A 6 14.31 11.31 -52.66
CA MET A 6 14.37 10.03 -51.96
C MET A 6 15.44 10.01 -50.86
N PHE A 7 16.62 10.58 -51.11
CA PHE A 7 17.69 10.65 -50.12
C PHE A 7 17.31 11.50 -48.91
N GLY A 8 16.65 12.64 -49.14
CA GLY A 8 16.12 13.49 -48.07
C GLY A 8 15.04 12.80 -47.23
N SER A 9 14.12 12.05 -47.88
CA SER A 9 13.09 11.29 -47.18
C SER A 9 13.66 10.14 -46.34
N VAL A 10 14.70 9.45 -46.81
CA VAL A 10 15.37 8.38 -46.04
C VAL A 10 16.12 8.96 -44.85
N ILE A 11 16.84 10.08 -45.00
CA ILE A 11 17.51 10.76 -43.89
C ILE A 11 16.50 11.23 -42.85
N LEU A 12 15.37 11.81 -43.29
CA LEU A 12 14.30 12.25 -42.39
C LEU A 12 13.69 11.05 -41.65
N LEU A 13 13.45 9.92 -42.34
CA LEU A 13 12.95 8.70 -41.71
C LEU A 13 13.95 8.16 -40.68
N VAL A 14 15.25 8.13 -41.00
CA VAL A 14 16.33 7.70 -40.09
C VAL A 14 16.40 8.62 -38.88
N LEU A 15 16.36 9.94 -39.06
CA LEU A 15 16.38 10.91 -37.97
C LEU A 15 15.13 10.82 -37.10
N VAL A 16 13.96 10.59 -37.69
CA VAL A 16 12.72 10.35 -36.94
C VAL A 16 12.81 9.04 -36.17
N THR A 17 13.35 7.96 -36.76
CA THR A 17 13.53 6.68 -36.06
C THR A 17 14.55 6.78 -34.94
N VAL A 18 15.68 7.48 -35.13
CA VAL A 18 16.72 7.68 -34.11
C VAL A 18 16.23 8.61 -33.01
N ALA A 19 15.46 9.67 -33.35
CA ALA A 19 14.82 10.54 -32.36
C ALA A 19 13.69 9.84 -31.58
N SER A 20 13.09 8.79 -32.15
CA SER A 20 12.12 7.95 -31.43
C SER A 20 12.76 6.85 -30.56
N VAL A 21 14.07 6.64 -30.65
CA VAL A 21 14.83 5.88 -29.64
C VAL A 21 15.35 6.88 -28.61
N SER A 22 14.44 7.38 -27.76
CA SER A 22 14.86 8.09 -26.55
C SER A 22 15.58 7.09 -25.65
N ASP A 23 16.79 7.42 -25.24
CA ASP A 23 17.48 6.65 -24.21
C ASP A 23 16.64 6.73 -22.93
N GLY A 24 16.25 5.59 -22.39
CA GLY A 24 15.48 5.54 -21.16
C GLY A 24 16.38 5.81 -19.97
N ALA A 25 15.94 6.67 -19.04
CA ALA A 25 16.66 6.91 -17.79
C ALA A 25 17.02 5.60 -17.06
N ARG A 26 18.19 5.58 -16.43
CA ARG A 26 18.65 4.55 -15.50
C ARG A 26 18.22 4.94 -14.08
N ILE A 27 17.25 4.22 -13.54
CA ILE A 27 16.52 4.55 -12.31
C ILE A 27 16.97 3.61 -11.19
N LEU A 28 17.30 4.18 -10.04
CA LEU A 28 17.38 3.42 -8.79
C LEU A 28 15.99 3.46 -8.14
N ALA A 29 15.37 2.30 -7.92
CA ALA A 29 14.04 2.19 -7.35
C ALA A 29 14.09 1.43 -6.01
N ILE A 30 13.66 2.03 -4.91
CA ILE A 30 13.80 1.44 -3.57
C ILE A 30 12.44 1.41 -2.86
N PHE A 31 11.91 0.21 -2.61
CA PHE A 31 10.60 0.00 -2.00
C PHE A 31 10.70 -1.00 -0.82
N PRO A 32 11.13 -0.56 0.37
CA PRO A 32 11.53 -1.45 1.46
C PRO A 32 10.36 -2.08 2.21
N ALA A 33 9.13 -1.53 2.15
CA ALA A 33 8.05 -2.06 3.00
C ALA A 33 7.68 -3.51 2.62
N PRO A 34 7.84 -4.51 3.52
CA PRO A 34 7.48 -5.90 3.26
C PRO A 34 5.97 -6.10 3.43
N ALA A 35 5.20 -5.47 2.57
CA ALA A 35 3.75 -5.54 2.55
C ALA A 35 3.27 -5.68 1.11
N LYS A 36 2.56 -6.79 0.81
CA LYS A 36 2.11 -7.06 -0.56
C LYS A 36 1.27 -5.92 -1.14
N SER A 37 0.43 -5.30 -0.32
CA SER A 37 -0.42 -4.15 -0.70
C SER A 37 0.39 -2.93 -1.13
N HIS A 38 1.60 -2.73 -0.59
CA HIS A 38 2.50 -1.68 -1.04
C HIS A 38 3.15 -2.07 -2.37
N GLN A 39 3.71 -3.28 -2.41
CA GLN A 39 4.51 -3.74 -3.53
C GLN A 39 3.70 -3.84 -4.83
N ILE A 40 2.40 -4.18 -4.80
CA ILE A 40 1.57 -4.22 -6.02
C ILE A 40 1.45 -2.85 -6.70
N VAL A 41 1.49 -1.75 -5.93
CA VAL A 41 1.44 -0.38 -6.46
C VAL A 41 2.77 -0.04 -7.15
N PHE A 42 3.89 -0.28 -6.46
CA PHE A 42 5.21 0.01 -7.01
C PHE A 42 5.55 -0.86 -8.20
N GLN A 43 5.14 -2.13 -8.20
CA GLN A 43 5.29 -3.01 -9.36
C GLN A 43 4.51 -2.48 -10.58
N ALA A 44 3.35 -1.87 -10.40
CA ALA A 44 2.61 -1.27 -11.51
C ALA A 44 3.36 -0.05 -12.08
N LEU A 45 3.90 0.82 -11.21
CA LEU A 45 4.75 1.94 -11.61
C LEU A 45 5.99 1.47 -12.38
N VAL A 46 6.73 0.51 -11.82
CA VAL A 46 7.96 -0.03 -12.41
C VAL A 46 7.67 -0.66 -13.77
N ARG A 47 6.59 -1.43 -13.92
CA ARG A 47 6.20 -1.98 -15.23
C ARG A 47 5.91 -0.89 -16.26
N GLY A 48 5.18 0.16 -15.88
CA GLY A 48 4.91 1.30 -16.76
C GLY A 48 6.18 2.06 -17.18
N LEU A 49 7.20 2.12 -16.32
CA LEU A 49 8.52 2.69 -16.64
C LEU A 49 9.32 1.78 -17.59
N LEU A 50 9.33 0.47 -17.34
CA LEU A 50 9.99 -0.50 -18.23
C LEU A 50 9.39 -0.49 -19.64
N GLU A 51 8.06 -0.39 -19.77
CA GLU A 51 7.36 -0.26 -21.05
C GLU A 51 7.77 0.99 -21.84
N ARG A 52 8.26 2.02 -21.14
CA ARG A 52 8.77 3.28 -21.73
C ARG A 52 10.26 3.25 -22.03
N GLY A 53 10.92 2.10 -21.82
CA GLY A 53 12.33 1.89 -22.18
C GLY A 53 13.34 2.23 -21.07
N HIS A 54 12.90 2.60 -19.86
CA HIS A 54 13.79 2.88 -18.74
C HIS A 54 14.56 1.64 -18.27
N SER A 55 15.80 1.83 -17.80
CA SER A 55 16.57 0.81 -17.08
C SER A 55 16.38 0.99 -15.58
N ILE A 56 16.16 -0.09 -14.84
CA ILE A 56 15.80 -0.02 -13.42
C ILE A 56 16.65 -1.00 -12.60
N VAL A 57 17.29 -0.49 -11.55
CA VAL A 57 17.79 -1.31 -10.44
C VAL A 57 16.79 -1.16 -9.30
N MET A 58 16.03 -2.22 -9.04
CA MET A 58 14.96 -2.22 -8.03
C MET A 58 15.40 -3.00 -6.79
N MET A 59 15.20 -2.42 -5.61
CA MET A 59 15.33 -3.11 -4.32
C MET A 59 13.94 -3.30 -3.72
N THR A 60 13.56 -4.54 -3.44
CA THR A 60 12.19 -4.86 -3.02
C THR A 60 12.07 -6.19 -2.25
N PRO A 61 11.16 -6.29 -1.27
CA PRO A 61 10.73 -7.56 -0.67
C PRO A 61 9.94 -8.49 -1.61
N ASP A 62 9.41 -7.97 -2.72
CA ASP A 62 8.56 -8.70 -3.66
C ASP A 62 9.07 -8.54 -5.09
N PRO A 63 10.18 -9.20 -5.47
CA PRO A 63 10.57 -9.27 -6.87
C PRO A 63 9.47 -9.93 -7.70
N PHE A 64 9.35 -9.54 -8.96
CA PHE A 64 8.37 -10.10 -9.89
C PHE A 64 9.02 -10.77 -11.09
N GLU A 65 8.35 -11.79 -11.61
CA GLU A 65 8.76 -12.46 -12.84
C GLU A 65 8.60 -11.53 -14.06
N THR A 66 9.65 -11.47 -14.87
CA THR A 66 9.75 -10.64 -16.06
C THR A 66 10.93 -11.09 -16.91
N ASP A 67 10.75 -11.10 -18.24
CA ASP A 67 11.81 -11.35 -19.21
C ASP A 67 12.43 -10.04 -19.74
N ASN A 68 12.01 -8.89 -19.20
CA ASN A 68 12.54 -7.59 -19.61
C ASN A 68 14.02 -7.46 -19.16
N PRO A 69 14.98 -7.28 -20.08
CA PRO A 69 16.40 -7.22 -19.74
C PRO A 69 16.81 -5.91 -19.03
N ASN A 70 15.95 -4.89 -19.04
CA ASN A 70 16.24 -3.57 -18.48
C ASN A 70 15.99 -3.48 -16.97
N ILE A 71 15.75 -4.59 -16.26
CA ILE A 71 15.55 -4.60 -14.82
C ILE A 71 16.51 -5.53 -14.10
N THR A 72 17.12 -5.03 -13.02
CA THR A 72 17.82 -5.82 -12.00
C THR A 72 17.04 -5.72 -10.69
N GLN A 73 16.77 -6.84 -10.01
CA GLN A 73 15.98 -6.87 -8.78
C GLN A 73 16.82 -7.43 -7.62
N ILE A 74 17.13 -6.58 -6.65
CA ILE A 74 17.73 -6.98 -5.37
C ILE A 74 16.60 -7.45 -4.45
N ASN A 75 16.71 -8.71 -4.03
CA ASN A 75 15.63 -9.42 -3.36
C ASN A 75 15.72 -9.31 -1.82
N TRP A 76 14.74 -8.63 -1.22
CA TRP A 76 14.59 -8.48 0.22
C TRP A 76 13.46 -9.32 0.81
N ASN A 77 13.05 -10.42 0.15
CA ASN A 77 11.90 -11.21 0.58
C ASN A 77 11.96 -11.70 2.03
N TYR A 78 13.16 -11.87 2.58
CA TYR A 78 13.37 -12.19 4.00
C TYR A 78 12.79 -11.15 4.97
N ALA A 79 12.56 -9.90 4.53
CA ALA A 79 11.96 -8.85 5.35
C ALA A 79 10.50 -9.17 5.75
N HIS A 80 9.77 -9.94 4.95
CA HIS A 80 8.44 -10.45 5.33
C HIS A 80 8.50 -11.28 6.61
N LYS A 81 9.50 -12.16 6.70
CA LYS A 81 9.71 -13.00 7.89
C LYS A 81 10.04 -12.17 9.13
N ILE A 82 10.82 -11.10 8.99
CA ILE A 82 11.12 -10.17 10.09
C ILE A 82 9.81 -9.60 10.64
N VAL A 83 8.90 -9.15 9.77
CA VAL A 83 7.60 -8.62 10.19
C VAL A 83 6.73 -9.71 10.82
N GLU A 84 6.61 -10.87 10.17
CA GLU A 84 5.77 -11.97 10.65
C GLU A 84 6.16 -12.46 12.05
N GLU A 85 7.46 -12.47 12.38
CA GLU A 85 7.98 -12.96 13.66
C GLU A 85 7.94 -11.90 14.78
N THR A 86 7.94 -10.61 14.44
CA THR A 86 8.12 -9.53 15.43
C THR A 86 6.92 -8.61 15.58
N PHE A 87 5.99 -8.59 14.62
CA PHE A 87 4.88 -7.64 14.60
C PHE A 87 3.56 -8.29 14.18
N ASP A 88 2.59 -8.32 15.09
CA ASP A 88 1.29 -8.93 14.88
C ASP A 88 0.16 -8.04 15.39
N VAL A 89 -0.48 -7.33 14.46
CA VAL A 89 -1.56 -6.38 14.77
C VAL A 89 -2.76 -7.07 15.42
N ALA A 90 -3.13 -8.27 14.94
CA ALA A 90 -4.29 -8.99 15.44
C ALA A 90 -4.06 -9.40 16.90
N LYS A 91 -2.88 -9.96 17.21
CA LYS A 91 -2.49 -10.34 18.56
C LYS A 91 -2.42 -9.14 19.49
N MET A 92 -1.78 -8.05 19.07
CA MET A 92 -1.68 -6.81 19.86
C MET A 92 -3.06 -6.26 20.20
N ARG A 93 -3.99 -6.19 19.23
CA ARG A 93 -5.38 -5.77 19.48
C ARG A 93 -6.09 -6.65 20.51
N GLN A 94 -5.91 -7.96 20.42
CA GLN A 94 -6.49 -8.91 21.38
C GLN A 94 -5.86 -8.84 22.77
N GLN A 95 -4.66 -8.28 22.88
CA GLN A 95 -3.97 -7.95 24.13
C GLN A 95 -4.32 -6.54 24.65
N ASN A 96 -5.33 -5.88 24.05
CA ASN A 96 -5.78 -4.52 24.37
C ASN A 96 -4.73 -3.43 24.13
N CYS A 97 -3.77 -3.66 23.23
CA CYS A 97 -2.89 -2.59 22.76
C CYS A 97 -3.71 -1.51 22.03
N ASN A 98 -3.47 -0.25 22.39
CA ASN A 98 -4.09 0.87 21.71
C ASN A 98 -3.37 1.16 20.37
N SER A 99 -3.88 2.10 19.58
CA SER A 99 -3.28 2.42 18.27
C SER A 99 -1.85 2.97 18.38
N PHE A 100 -1.52 3.64 19.49
CA PHE A 100 -0.18 4.16 19.76
C PHE A 100 0.81 3.01 20.00
N ASP A 101 0.46 2.03 20.83
CA ASP A 101 1.30 0.84 21.08
C ASP A 101 1.63 0.10 19.76
N ILE A 102 0.63 -0.04 18.89
CA ILE A 102 0.80 -0.70 17.59
C ILE A 102 1.67 0.15 16.65
N ALA A 103 1.51 1.48 16.65
CA ALA A 103 2.38 2.37 15.89
C ALA A 103 3.84 2.30 16.38
N MET A 104 4.06 2.25 17.70
CA MET A 104 5.40 2.07 18.26
C MET A 104 6.01 0.72 17.87
N GLY A 105 5.23 -0.36 17.89
CA GLY A 105 5.66 -1.67 17.39
C GLY A 105 6.04 -1.63 15.90
N LEU A 106 5.25 -0.93 15.08
CA LEU A 106 5.53 -0.75 13.66
C LEU A 106 6.86 -0.01 13.43
N LEU A 107 7.16 1.02 14.21
CA LEU A 107 8.43 1.76 14.11
C LEU A 107 9.64 0.89 14.48
N GLU A 108 9.53 0.07 15.51
CA GLU A 108 10.61 -0.83 15.92
C GLU A 108 10.86 -1.92 14.86
N VAL A 109 9.82 -2.56 14.31
CA VAL A 109 10.01 -3.54 13.22
C VAL A 109 10.50 -2.87 11.93
N THR A 110 10.09 -1.63 11.68
CA THR A 110 10.61 -0.83 10.55
C THR A 110 12.11 -0.67 10.63
N LYS A 111 12.63 -0.34 11.81
CA LYS A 111 14.08 -0.27 12.04
C LYS A 111 14.76 -1.61 11.74
N LEU A 112 14.18 -2.74 12.18
CA LEU A 112 14.76 -4.06 11.99
C LEU A 112 14.91 -4.44 10.51
N PHE A 113 13.85 -4.26 9.70
CA PHE A 113 13.97 -4.59 8.28
C PHE A 113 14.89 -3.61 7.53
N ILE A 114 14.88 -2.30 7.86
CA ILE A 114 15.81 -1.33 7.27
C ILE A 114 17.28 -1.73 7.50
N GLU A 115 17.62 -2.10 8.75
CA GLU A 115 18.97 -2.55 9.09
C GLU A 115 19.36 -3.81 8.30
N ALA A 116 18.43 -4.77 8.18
CA ALA A 116 18.67 -6.01 7.44
C ALA A 116 18.78 -5.80 5.93
N GLU A 117 18.00 -4.89 5.36
CA GLU A 117 18.00 -4.54 3.93
C GLU A 117 19.25 -3.76 3.53
N LEU A 118 19.66 -2.78 4.33
CA LEU A 118 20.92 -2.06 4.10
C LEU A 118 22.14 -2.98 4.26
N ALA A 119 22.09 -3.96 5.17
CA ALA A 119 23.15 -4.95 5.33
C ALA A 119 23.23 -5.97 4.18
N HIS A 120 22.29 -5.97 3.24
CA HIS A 120 22.28 -6.91 2.12
C HIS A 120 23.57 -6.79 1.28
N PRO A 121 24.24 -7.90 0.90
CA PRO A 121 25.54 -7.85 0.23
C PRO A 121 25.56 -7.02 -1.06
N GLU A 122 24.51 -7.11 -1.89
CA GLU A 122 24.40 -6.34 -3.14
C GLU A 122 24.17 -4.84 -2.88
N VAL A 123 23.46 -4.49 -1.80
CA VAL A 123 23.25 -3.09 -1.39
C VAL A 123 24.56 -2.50 -0.89
N GLN A 124 25.28 -3.25 -0.06
CA GLN A 124 26.61 -2.86 0.40
C GLN A 124 27.63 -2.76 -0.73
N ALA A 125 27.53 -3.62 -1.76
CA ALA A 125 28.35 -3.51 -2.96
C ALA A 125 28.04 -2.23 -3.74
N LEU A 126 26.76 -1.89 -3.91
CA LEU A 126 26.32 -0.66 -4.56
C LEU A 126 26.84 0.59 -3.82
N ILE A 127 26.79 0.58 -2.48
CA ILE A 127 27.31 1.69 -1.66
C ILE A 127 28.83 1.83 -1.82
N ARG A 128 29.58 0.72 -1.73
CA ARG A 128 31.05 0.74 -1.84
C ARG A 128 31.55 1.16 -3.22
N ASN A 129 30.83 0.77 -4.27
CA ASN A 129 31.19 1.03 -5.66
C ASN A 129 30.40 2.21 -6.24
N ALA A 130 29.90 3.12 -5.40
CA ALA A 130 29.01 4.20 -5.85
C ALA A 130 29.64 5.10 -6.93
N ASN A 131 30.97 5.26 -6.92
CA ASN A 131 31.70 6.04 -7.93
C ASN A 131 31.77 5.34 -9.31
N ASP A 132 31.51 4.03 -9.36
CA ASP A 132 31.55 3.21 -10.58
C ASP A 132 30.13 3.01 -11.18
N GLU A 133 29.10 3.48 -10.48
CA GLU A 133 27.69 3.34 -10.87
C GLU A 133 27.10 4.71 -11.20
N HIS A 134 26.09 4.71 -12.05
CA HIS A 134 25.39 5.91 -12.47
C HIS A 134 23.88 5.67 -12.46
N PHE A 135 23.14 6.67 -11.97
CA PHE A 135 21.69 6.75 -12.03
C PHE A 135 21.29 8.15 -12.44
N ASP A 136 20.14 8.30 -13.08
CA ASP A 136 19.57 9.59 -13.45
C ASP A 136 18.60 10.12 -12.38
N VAL A 137 17.97 9.23 -11.61
CA VAL A 137 16.95 9.56 -10.61
C VAL A 137 16.80 8.42 -9.59
N LEU A 138 16.55 8.79 -8.33
CA LEU A 138 16.06 7.88 -7.30
C LEU A 138 14.53 7.95 -7.26
N ILE A 139 13.87 6.80 -7.38
CA ILE A 139 12.45 6.64 -7.04
C ILE A 139 12.38 5.83 -5.75
N VAL A 140 11.77 6.38 -4.70
CA VAL A 140 11.77 5.74 -3.39
C VAL A 140 10.37 5.73 -2.77
N GLU A 141 10.06 4.65 -2.07
CA GLU A 141 8.89 4.62 -1.20
C GLU A 141 9.00 5.69 -0.10
N TYR A 142 8.11 6.67 -0.15
CA TYR A 142 8.29 7.93 0.58
C TYR A 142 7.49 7.99 1.87
N PHE A 143 7.92 7.18 2.84
CA PHE A 143 7.50 7.27 4.24
C PHE A 143 8.69 7.73 5.11
N GLN A 144 8.84 7.22 6.33
CA GLN A 144 9.94 7.59 7.23
C GLN A 144 11.23 6.79 6.95
N PHE A 145 11.43 6.32 5.71
CA PHE A 145 12.54 5.47 5.27
C PHE A 145 13.81 6.26 4.92
N THR A 146 14.11 7.28 5.71
CA THR A 146 15.21 8.23 5.46
C THR A 146 16.59 7.59 5.23
N PRO A 147 16.96 6.41 5.79
CA PRO A 147 18.21 5.76 5.42
C PRO A 147 18.34 5.42 3.94
N PHE A 148 17.23 5.15 3.24
CA PHE A 148 17.25 4.91 1.79
C PHE A 148 17.26 6.20 0.97
N PHE A 149 16.89 7.35 1.56
CA PHE A 149 16.97 8.64 0.87
C PHE A 149 18.42 9.10 0.71
N ALA A 150 19.34 8.60 1.55
CA ALA A 150 20.77 8.84 1.43
C ALA A 150 21.34 8.40 0.07
N PHE A 151 20.69 7.47 -0.65
CA PHE A 151 21.08 7.10 -2.00
C PHE A 151 20.95 8.25 -3.01
N ALA A 152 20.02 9.19 -2.83
CA ALA A 152 19.92 10.37 -3.68
C ALA A 152 21.15 11.28 -3.54
N GLU A 153 21.67 11.40 -2.32
CA GLU A 153 22.90 12.14 -2.05
C GLU A 153 24.14 11.39 -2.51
N LEU A 154 24.20 10.08 -2.25
CA LEU A 154 25.31 9.21 -2.65
C LEU A 154 25.58 9.28 -4.17
N PHE A 155 24.50 9.23 -4.96
CA PHE A 155 24.59 9.30 -6.42
C PHE A 155 24.43 10.71 -6.98
N ASN A 156 24.16 11.70 -6.12
CA ASN A 156 23.88 13.08 -6.50
C ASN A 156 22.81 13.22 -7.60
N VAL A 157 21.66 12.59 -7.37
CA VAL A 157 20.52 12.53 -8.30
C VAL A 157 19.26 13.17 -7.68
N PRO A 158 18.31 13.63 -8.51
CA PRO A 158 16.99 14.02 -8.04
C PRO A 158 16.25 12.84 -7.39
N MET A 159 15.37 13.15 -6.45
CA MET A 159 14.57 12.17 -5.70
C MET A 159 13.07 12.34 -5.94
N ILE A 160 12.44 11.30 -6.49
CA ILE A 160 11.00 11.16 -6.61
C ILE A 160 10.49 10.27 -5.48
N GLY A 161 9.67 10.83 -4.60
CA GLY A 161 8.98 10.08 -3.56
C GLY A 161 7.68 9.50 -4.08
N VAL A 162 7.41 8.23 -3.82
CA VAL A 162 6.15 7.56 -4.18
C VAL A 162 5.55 6.90 -2.94
N THR A 163 4.27 7.11 -2.66
CA THR A 163 3.58 6.40 -1.57
C THR A 163 2.54 5.43 -2.13
N SER A 164 2.42 4.26 -1.51
CA SER A 164 1.44 3.23 -1.89
C SER A 164 0.00 3.61 -1.53
N ILE A 165 -0.15 4.48 -0.53
CA ILE A 165 -1.41 5.04 -0.02
C ILE A 165 -1.28 6.57 0.05
N ASP A 166 -2.26 7.27 0.62
CA ASP A 166 -2.05 8.68 1.00
C ASP A 166 -0.86 8.81 1.96
N SER A 167 -0.27 9.99 2.08
CA SER A 167 0.94 10.17 2.90
C SER A 167 0.68 10.90 4.22
N ILE A 168 1.64 10.78 5.13
CA ILE A 168 1.66 11.51 6.41
C ILE A 168 1.80 13.02 6.18
N THR A 169 1.38 13.82 7.15
CA THR A 169 1.41 15.29 7.02
C THR A 169 2.80 15.81 6.64
N MET A 170 3.86 15.24 7.22
CA MET A 170 5.24 15.66 6.94
C MET A 170 5.56 15.58 5.44
N ALA A 171 5.21 14.48 4.77
CA ALA A 171 5.51 14.29 3.36
C ALA A 171 4.80 15.31 2.46
N HIS A 172 3.61 15.75 2.85
CA HIS A 172 2.92 16.84 2.15
C HIS A 172 3.56 18.21 2.43
N GLN A 173 3.97 18.47 3.68
CA GLN A 173 4.57 19.75 4.07
C GLN A 173 5.92 20.00 3.39
N VAL A 174 6.77 18.98 3.24
CA VAL A 174 8.10 19.12 2.64
C VAL A 174 8.08 19.51 1.17
N VAL A 175 7.04 19.12 0.41
CA VAL A 175 6.82 19.59 -0.97
C VAL A 175 6.02 20.90 -1.03
N GLY A 176 5.70 21.51 0.11
CA GLY A 176 5.02 22.81 0.18
C GLY A 176 3.48 22.76 0.17
N ASN A 177 2.86 21.59 0.32
CA ASN A 177 1.40 21.53 0.49
C ASN A 177 1.00 22.15 1.83
N VAL A 178 -0.08 22.94 1.81
CA VAL A 178 -0.67 23.50 3.03
C VAL A 178 -1.46 22.41 3.74
N MET A 179 -0.99 22.02 4.92
CA MET A 179 -1.62 21.01 5.75
C MET A 179 -2.31 21.63 6.95
N ASN A 180 -3.62 21.38 7.08
CA ASN A 180 -4.40 21.77 8.23
C ASN A 180 -4.84 20.50 8.97
N VAL A 181 -4.29 20.25 10.15
CA VAL A 181 -4.53 19.00 10.92
C VAL A 181 -5.99 18.80 11.34
N VAL A 182 -6.82 19.85 11.28
CA VAL A 182 -8.25 19.74 11.56
C VAL A 182 -9.03 19.40 10.29
N ALA A 183 -8.62 19.92 9.14
CA ALA A 183 -9.24 19.60 7.85
C ALA A 183 -8.71 18.27 7.27
N HIS A 184 -7.49 17.91 7.64
CA HIS A 184 -6.69 16.78 7.15
C HIS A 184 -6.02 16.12 8.35
N PRO A 185 -6.77 15.45 9.23
CA PRO A 185 -6.18 14.71 10.35
C PRO A 185 -5.19 13.66 9.83
N GLU A 186 -4.21 13.32 10.68
CA GLU A 186 -3.27 12.24 10.38
C GLU A 186 -4.01 10.95 10.04
N MET A 187 -3.54 10.25 9.01
CA MET A 187 -4.21 9.06 8.48
C MET A 187 -4.39 7.90 9.48
N ASN A 188 -3.63 7.92 10.58
CA ASN A 188 -3.68 6.90 11.64
C ASN A 188 -4.70 7.21 12.75
N LEU A 189 -5.37 8.36 12.69
CA LEU A 189 -6.41 8.72 13.64
C LEU A 189 -7.72 7.98 13.33
N LYS A 190 -8.54 7.76 14.37
CA LYS A 190 -9.82 7.05 14.26
C LYS A 190 -10.96 7.91 13.69
N PHE A 191 -10.63 9.05 13.09
CA PHE A 191 -11.58 10.00 12.53
C PHE A 191 -10.97 10.64 11.29
N SER A 192 -11.83 10.98 10.33
CA SER A 192 -11.38 11.50 9.02
C SER A 192 -12.08 12.79 8.59
N THR A 193 -13.36 12.98 8.91
CA THR A 193 -14.13 14.18 8.49
C THR A 193 -15.05 14.67 9.60
N ASN A 194 -15.52 15.92 9.47
CA ASN A 194 -16.50 16.54 10.38
C ASN A 194 -16.12 16.52 11.88
N LEU A 195 -14.85 16.78 12.18
CA LEU A 195 -14.30 16.68 13.53
C LEU A 195 -15.02 17.58 14.54
N ASN A 196 -15.43 16.99 15.66
CA ASN A 196 -15.92 17.69 16.85
C ASN A 196 -14.78 18.39 17.61
N PHE A 197 -15.12 19.18 18.63
CA PHE A 197 -14.13 19.97 19.38
C PHE A 197 -12.99 19.12 19.98
N PHE A 198 -13.29 17.95 20.54
CA PHE A 198 -12.29 17.08 21.16
C PHE A 198 -11.42 16.38 20.12
N GLU A 199 -12.00 15.93 19.00
CA GLU A 199 -11.23 15.35 17.88
C GLU A 199 -10.27 16.38 17.27
N ARG A 200 -10.64 17.66 17.24
CA ARG A 200 -9.74 18.75 16.80
C ARG A 200 -8.56 18.91 17.74
N ILE A 201 -8.80 18.86 19.06
CA ILE A 201 -7.73 18.92 20.07
C ILE A 201 -6.82 17.70 19.93
N GLU A 202 -7.39 16.50 19.79
CA GLU A 202 -6.62 15.26 19.62
C GLU A 202 -5.77 15.29 18.36
N SER A 203 -6.32 15.77 17.25
CA SER A 203 -5.57 15.92 16.00
C SER A 203 -4.40 16.89 16.14
N PHE A 204 -4.65 18.05 16.77
CA PHE A 204 -3.60 19.04 17.02
C PHE A 204 -2.52 18.52 17.99
N ALA A 205 -2.92 17.87 19.08
CA ALA A 205 -2.01 17.27 20.04
C ALA A 205 -1.17 16.15 19.41
N THR A 206 -1.78 15.34 18.53
CA THR A 206 -1.09 14.31 17.76
C THR A 206 -0.03 14.93 16.86
N LYS A 207 -0.35 16.01 16.14
CA LYS A 207 0.65 16.72 15.32
C LYS A 207 1.84 17.21 16.14
N LEU A 208 1.58 17.85 17.28
CA LEU A 208 2.66 18.32 18.16
C LEU A 208 3.52 17.16 18.66
N PHE A 209 2.89 16.05 19.04
CA PHE A 209 3.61 14.85 19.46
C PHE A 209 4.49 14.29 18.33
N LEU A 210 3.97 14.22 17.11
CA LEU A 210 4.73 13.77 15.94
C LEU A 210 5.94 14.67 15.66
N ASP A 211 5.71 15.98 15.57
CA ASP A 211 6.74 16.96 15.18
C ASP A 211 7.85 17.12 16.23
N TYR A 212 7.48 17.20 17.51
CA TYR A 212 8.40 17.59 18.57
C TYR A 212 8.94 16.40 19.38
N TYR A 213 8.38 15.20 19.22
CA TYR A 213 8.84 14.03 19.95
C TYR A 213 9.13 12.84 19.03
N LEU A 214 8.13 12.33 18.30
CA LEU A 214 8.26 11.05 17.61
C LEU A 214 9.23 11.12 16.43
N ILE A 215 9.05 12.09 15.52
CA ILE A 215 9.89 12.23 14.33
C ILE A 215 11.36 12.49 14.72
N PRO A 216 11.70 13.46 15.60
CA PRO A 216 13.08 13.67 16.02
C PRO A 216 13.72 12.43 16.67
N ARG A 217 12.96 11.69 17.49
CA ARG A 217 13.43 10.46 18.13
C ARG A 217 13.78 9.39 17.11
N GLU A 218 12.90 9.13 16.15
CA GLU A 218 13.13 8.10 15.12
C GLU A 218 14.23 8.52 14.14
N PHE A 219 14.26 9.80 13.76
CA PHE A 219 15.31 10.33 12.88
C PHE A 219 16.70 10.22 13.52
N SER A 220 16.82 10.44 14.83
CA SER A 220 18.08 10.22 15.54
C SER A 220 18.55 8.74 15.50
N LYS A 221 17.62 7.78 15.40
CA LYS A 221 17.97 6.36 15.21
C LYS A 221 18.43 6.11 13.77
N TYR A 222 17.73 6.68 12.79
CA TYR A 222 18.05 6.56 11.37
C TYR A 222 19.36 7.23 10.99
N ASP A 223 19.70 8.36 11.62
CA ASP A 223 21.00 9.03 11.44
C ASP A 223 22.16 8.10 11.76
N ARG A 224 22.04 7.28 12.81
CA ARG A 224 23.08 6.29 13.15
C ARG A 224 23.18 5.18 12.10
N ILE A 225 22.05 4.74 11.54
CA ILE A 225 22.04 3.74 10.47
C ILE A 225 22.67 4.31 9.20
N ILE A 226 22.39 5.58 8.88
CA ILE A 226 23.00 6.29 7.76
C ILE A 226 24.51 6.38 7.95
N GLU A 227 24.98 6.86 9.11
CA GLU A 227 26.41 6.98 9.42
C GLU A 227 27.14 5.63 9.31
N GLN A 228 26.52 4.55 9.78
CA GLN A 228 27.10 3.21 9.75
C GLN A 228 27.26 2.65 8.32
N ASN A 229 26.34 2.97 7.41
CA ASN A 229 26.32 2.39 6.06
C ASN A 229 27.01 3.29 5.03
N PHE A 230 26.86 4.61 5.14
CA PHE A 230 27.30 5.58 4.13
C PHE A 230 28.46 6.47 4.60
N GLY A 231 28.78 6.44 5.90
CA GLY A 231 29.81 7.28 6.52
C GLY A 231 29.28 8.58 7.13
N GLY A 232 30.11 9.24 7.94
CA GLY A 232 29.72 10.40 8.77
C GLY A 232 29.50 11.72 8.02
N ASN A 233 29.74 11.79 6.71
CA ASN A 233 29.61 13.01 5.91
C ASN A 233 28.22 13.17 5.28
N MET A 234 27.35 12.16 5.37
CA MET A 234 26.00 12.23 4.81
C MET A 234 25.10 13.19 5.59
N SER A 235 24.17 13.84 4.86
CA SER A 235 23.08 14.62 5.44
C SER A 235 22.26 13.82 6.46
N LYS A 236 21.68 14.53 7.43
CA LYS A 236 20.82 13.93 8.46
C LYS A 236 19.43 13.61 7.91
N SER A 237 18.70 12.73 8.59
CA SER A 237 17.35 12.27 8.22
C SER A 237 16.37 13.43 8.00
N VAL A 238 16.47 14.52 8.79
CA VAL A 238 15.66 15.73 8.59
C VAL A 238 15.93 16.34 7.21
N GLU A 239 17.19 16.51 6.84
CA GLU A 239 17.61 17.11 5.57
C GLU A 239 17.28 16.19 4.39
N LEU A 240 17.56 14.89 4.54
CA LEU A 240 17.23 13.87 3.54
C LEU A 240 15.73 13.80 3.26
N MET A 241 14.88 13.93 4.27
CA MET A 241 13.43 14.05 4.07
C MET A 241 13.11 15.25 3.17
N HIS A 242 13.76 16.41 3.36
CA HIS A 242 13.50 17.61 2.56
C HIS A 242 14.15 17.58 1.16
N ARG A 243 14.95 16.57 0.81
CA ARG A 243 15.58 16.44 -0.53
C ARG A 243 14.61 16.02 -1.64
N ILE A 244 13.34 15.78 -1.33
CA ILE A 244 12.36 15.33 -2.33
C ILE A 244 12.14 16.41 -3.40
N ASP A 245 12.28 16.01 -4.67
CA ASP A 245 12.04 16.88 -5.83
C ASP A 245 10.63 16.74 -6.39
N PHE A 246 9.98 15.59 -6.17
CA PHE A 246 8.60 15.35 -6.63
C PHE A 246 7.91 14.28 -5.78
N LEU A 247 6.64 14.48 -5.45
CA LEU A 247 5.84 13.53 -4.67
C LEU A 247 4.70 12.94 -5.50
N MET A 248 4.65 11.62 -5.60
CA MET A 248 3.53 10.86 -6.15
C MET A 248 2.82 10.13 -5.02
N THR A 249 1.54 10.41 -4.82
CA THR A 249 0.73 9.62 -3.87
C THR A 249 -0.25 8.73 -4.61
N ASN A 250 -0.24 7.43 -4.30
CA ASN A 250 -1.26 6.52 -4.82
C ASN A 250 -2.52 6.64 -3.96
N VAL A 251 -3.27 7.71 -4.17
CA VAL A 251 -4.61 7.91 -3.63
C VAL A 251 -5.41 8.71 -4.64
N ASP A 252 -6.60 8.23 -4.96
CA ASP A 252 -7.52 8.99 -5.81
C ASP A 252 -8.16 10.13 -4.98
N PRO A 253 -8.23 11.38 -5.47
CA PRO A 253 -8.82 12.50 -4.74
C PRO A 253 -10.26 12.27 -4.29
N THR A 254 -11.04 11.43 -4.99
CA THR A 254 -12.41 11.07 -4.63
C THR A 254 -12.49 10.13 -3.42
N MET A 255 -11.43 9.37 -3.16
CA MET A 255 -11.30 8.43 -2.02
C MET A 255 -10.38 8.98 -0.91
N GLY A 256 -9.50 9.92 -1.24
CA GLY A 256 -8.58 10.59 -0.33
C GLY A 256 -9.20 11.72 0.49
N PHE A 257 -8.33 12.42 1.22
CA PHE A 257 -8.71 13.71 1.83
C PHE A 257 -8.64 14.81 0.76
N ILE A 258 -9.60 15.73 0.80
CA ILE A 258 -9.61 16.91 -0.10
C ILE A 258 -8.62 17.94 0.45
N ARG A 259 -7.45 18.09 -0.16
CA ARG A 259 -6.41 19.06 0.25
C ARG A 259 -5.82 19.82 -0.94
N PRO A 260 -5.26 21.03 -0.73
CA PRO A 260 -4.48 21.70 -1.76
C PRO A 260 -3.24 20.88 -2.13
N ILE A 261 -3.01 20.71 -3.43
CA ILE A 261 -1.84 20.02 -3.98
C ILE A 261 -1.05 21.01 -4.84
N VAL A 262 0.23 21.20 -4.54
CA VAL A 262 1.16 22.02 -5.33
C VAL A 262 1.63 21.30 -6.60
N PRO A 263 2.17 22.01 -7.62
CA PRO A 263 2.65 21.38 -8.85
C PRO A 263 3.78 20.35 -8.66
N GLN A 264 4.47 20.37 -7.52
CA GLN A 264 5.52 19.41 -7.17
C GLN A 264 4.97 18.07 -6.64
N ALA A 265 3.65 17.92 -6.60
CA ALA A 265 2.99 16.69 -6.16
C ALA A 265 1.84 16.30 -7.10
N ILE A 266 1.60 14.99 -7.21
CA ILE A 266 0.49 14.42 -7.97
C ILE A 266 -0.18 13.28 -7.21
N GLN A 267 -1.50 13.17 -7.39
CA GLN A 267 -2.34 12.09 -6.88
C GLN A 267 -2.69 11.16 -8.04
N LEU A 268 -2.36 9.86 -7.92
CA LEU A 268 -2.53 8.88 -8.98
C LEU A 268 -3.76 7.99 -8.73
N GLY A 269 -3.76 7.22 -7.65
CA GLY A 269 -4.83 6.26 -7.31
C GLY A 269 -4.93 5.09 -8.29
N PHE A 270 -5.47 3.96 -7.82
CA PHE A 270 -5.81 2.79 -8.64
C PHE A 270 -4.65 2.20 -9.47
N LEU A 271 -3.39 2.55 -9.20
CA LEU A 271 -2.25 2.12 -10.03
C LEU A 271 -2.14 0.59 -10.16
N HIS A 272 -2.51 -0.14 -9.10
CA HIS A 272 -2.45 -1.60 -9.06
C HIS A 272 -3.65 -2.29 -9.72
N VAL A 273 -4.72 -1.55 -10.05
CA VAL A 273 -5.94 -2.11 -10.61
C VAL A 273 -5.73 -2.46 -12.07
N LYS A 274 -6.05 -3.71 -12.44
CA LYS A 274 -5.86 -4.24 -13.79
C LYS A 274 -7.19 -4.66 -14.41
N PRO A 275 -7.27 -4.76 -15.75
CA PRO A 275 -8.41 -5.41 -16.39
C PRO A 275 -8.64 -6.82 -15.83
N PRO A 276 -9.91 -7.25 -15.64
CA PRO A 276 -10.21 -8.58 -15.12
C PRO A 276 -9.63 -9.67 -16.00
N LYS A 277 -9.14 -10.73 -15.37
CA LYS A 277 -8.72 -11.98 -16.01
C LYS A 277 -9.69 -13.10 -15.69
N PRO A 278 -9.76 -14.15 -16.52
CA PRO A 278 -10.53 -15.34 -16.19
C PRO A 278 -10.07 -15.96 -14.87
N LEU A 279 -11.03 -16.30 -14.00
CA LEU A 279 -10.75 -17.03 -12.77
C LEU A 279 -10.29 -18.46 -13.08
N PRO A 280 -9.51 -19.10 -12.18
CA PRO A 280 -9.26 -20.54 -12.26
C PRO A 280 -10.57 -21.31 -12.40
N THR A 281 -10.60 -22.32 -13.29
CA THR A 281 -11.81 -23.02 -13.71
C THR A 281 -12.71 -23.47 -12.54
N GLU A 282 -12.13 -24.03 -11.49
CA GLU A 282 -12.88 -24.50 -10.32
C GLU A 282 -13.52 -23.37 -9.52
N LEU A 283 -12.85 -22.22 -9.41
CA LEU A 283 -13.36 -21.05 -8.73
C LEU A 283 -14.47 -20.38 -9.54
N GLN A 284 -14.26 -20.24 -10.86
CA GLN A 284 -15.27 -19.74 -11.81
C GLN A 284 -16.56 -20.58 -11.70
N GLN A 285 -16.46 -21.90 -11.84
CA GLN A 285 -17.62 -22.79 -11.75
C GLN A 285 -18.34 -22.73 -10.40
N TYR A 286 -17.58 -22.57 -9.30
CA TYR A 286 -18.18 -22.41 -7.98
C TYR A 286 -19.00 -21.12 -7.88
N MET A 287 -18.42 -19.99 -8.32
CA MET A 287 -19.09 -18.69 -8.29
C MET A 287 -20.29 -18.64 -9.25
N ASP A 288 -20.19 -19.22 -10.44
CA ASP A 288 -21.28 -19.30 -11.43
C ASP A 288 -22.49 -20.10 -10.94
N ARG A 289 -22.25 -21.16 -10.15
CA ARG A 289 -23.32 -22.00 -9.58
C ARG A 289 -24.02 -21.36 -8.38
N SER A 290 -23.49 -20.26 -7.86
CA SER A 290 -24.08 -19.58 -6.71
C SER A 290 -25.48 -19.06 -7.03
N ARG A 291 -26.48 -19.53 -6.29
CA ARG A 291 -27.89 -19.17 -6.52
C ARG A 291 -28.27 -17.80 -5.96
N HIS A 292 -27.65 -17.42 -4.85
CA HIS A 292 -27.96 -16.18 -4.14
C HIS A 292 -26.88 -15.10 -4.34
N GLY A 293 -25.73 -15.48 -4.91
CA GLY A 293 -24.55 -14.62 -5.01
C GLY A 293 -23.51 -14.94 -3.95
N VAL A 294 -22.35 -14.31 -4.13
CA VAL A 294 -21.12 -14.56 -3.38
C VAL A 294 -20.78 -13.36 -2.51
N ILE A 295 -20.40 -13.60 -1.27
CA ILE A 295 -19.73 -12.63 -0.40
C ILE A 295 -18.25 -13.01 -0.38
N TYR A 296 -17.40 -12.04 -0.72
CA TYR A 296 -15.96 -12.20 -0.56
C TYR A 296 -15.53 -11.63 0.79
N PHE A 297 -14.70 -12.34 1.53
CA PHE A 297 -14.16 -11.92 2.82
C PHE A 297 -12.63 -12.03 2.83
N SER A 298 -11.97 -10.91 3.08
CA SER A 298 -10.50 -10.84 3.16
C SER A 298 -10.09 -9.75 4.15
N LEU A 299 -9.23 -10.10 5.11
CA LEU A 299 -8.62 -9.15 6.04
C LEU A 299 -7.24 -8.64 5.56
N GLY A 300 -6.92 -8.90 4.29
CA GLY A 300 -5.68 -8.46 3.67
C GLY A 300 -4.47 -9.31 4.05
N THR A 301 -3.28 -8.70 3.94
CA THR A 301 -2.00 -9.39 4.15
C THR A 301 -1.38 -9.13 5.52
N LEU A 302 -1.64 -7.96 6.13
CA LEU A 302 -1.07 -7.63 7.44
C LEU A 302 -1.88 -8.22 8.61
N ILE A 303 -3.19 -8.35 8.45
CA ILE A 303 -4.04 -8.98 9.46
C ILE A 303 -4.02 -10.49 9.25
N ARG A 304 -3.17 -11.14 10.04
CA ARG A 304 -3.00 -12.58 10.04
C ARG A 304 -4.23 -13.27 10.61
N SER A 305 -4.87 -14.12 9.80
CA SER A 305 -6.07 -14.83 10.24
C SER A 305 -5.75 -15.85 11.34
N ASP A 306 -4.57 -16.49 11.28
CA ASP A 306 -4.11 -17.49 12.26
C ASP A 306 -3.84 -16.88 13.64
N SER A 307 -3.69 -15.57 13.70
CA SER A 307 -3.57 -14.80 14.93
C SER A 307 -4.91 -14.34 15.52
N ILE A 308 -6.04 -14.53 14.83
CA ILE A 308 -7.37 -14.17 15.33
C ILE A 308 -7.84 -15.24 16.33
N ASN A 309 -8.19 -14.84 17.56
CA ASN A 309 -8.69 -15.79 18.56
C ASN A 309 -9.98 -16.51 18.12
N GLU A 310 -10.23 -17.66 18.76
CA GLU A 310 -11.42 -18.48 18.54
C GLU A 310 -12.73 -17.71 18.71
N LYS A 311 -12.81 -16.76 19.65
CA LYS A 311 -14.00 -15.93 19.88
C LYS A 311 -14.38 -15.14 18.61
N ASN A 312 -13.43 -14.44 18.01
CA ASN A 312 -13.65 -13.62 16.82
C ASN A 312 -13.82 -14.49 15.57
N LEU A 313 -13.06 -15.58 15.42
CA LEU A 313 -13.26 -16.56 14.35
C LEU A 313 -14.67 -17.15 14.40
N LYS A 314 -15.17 -17.49 15.59
CA LYS A 314 -16.52 -18.03 15.79
C LYS A 314 -17.60 -17.03 15.37
N ILE A 315 -17.42 -15.74 15.63
CA ILE A 315 -18.34 -14.70 15.15
C ILE A 315 -18.45 -14.72 13.62
N PHE A 316 -17.32 -14.79 12.92
CA PHE A 316 -17.30 -14.88 11.45
C PHE A 316 -17.99 -16.15 10.96
N VAL A 317 -17.58 -17.33 11.46
CA VAL A 317 -18.16 -18.62 11.05
C VAL A 317 -19.67 -18.67 11.32
N ASP A 318 -20.11 -18.32 12.52
CA ASP A 318 -21.53 -18.39 12.90
C ASP A 318 -22.39 -17.39 12.10
N THR A 319 -21.83 -16.24 11.73
CA THR A 319 -22.50 -15.26 10.86
C THR A 319 -22.62 -15.81 9.45
N PHE A 320 -21.50 -16.21 8.85
CA PHE A 320 -21.43 -16.70 7.47
C PHE A 320 -22.25 -17.96 7.24
N LYS A 321 -22.25 -18.90 8.20
CA LYS A 321 -23.10 -20.10 8.18
C LYS A 321 -24.59 -19.79 8.19
N SER A 322 -24.99 -18.65 8.78
CA SER A 322 -26.41 -18.24 8.85
C SER A 322 -26.92 -17.55 7.58
N LEU A 323 -26.03 -17.20 6.65
CA LEU A 323 -26.37 -16.52 5.41
C LEU A 323 -26.73 -17.51 4.30
N LYS A 324 -27.59 -17.07 3.39
CA LYS A 324 -27.97 -17.82 2.18
C LYS A 324 -26.93 -17.72 1.04
N TYR A 325 -25.93 -16.85 1.20
CA TYR A 325 -24.90 -16.56 0.21
C TYR A 325 -23.74 -17.57 0.31
N ASP A 326 -23.08 -17.80 -0.81
CA ASP A 326 -21.78 -18.47 -0.83
C ASP A 326 -20.70 -17.50 -0.34
N ILE A 327 -19.73 -18.00 0.42
CA ILE A 327 -18.72 -17.21 1.11
C ILE A 327 -17.35 -17.67 0.62
N LEU A 328 -16.62 -16.77 -0.01
CA LEU A 328 -15.20 -16.94 -0.31
C LEU A 328 -14.39 -16.25 0.77
N TRP A 329 -13.66 -17.01 1.59
CA TRP A 329 -12.92 -16.47 2.72
C TRP A 329 -11.42 -16.68 2.53
N LYS A 330 -10.67 -15.59 2.30
CA LYS A 330 -9.20 -15.60 2.39
C LYS A 330 -8.81 -15.80 3.86
N CYS A 331 -8.36 -17.00 4.21
CA CYS A 331 -8.00 -17.36 5.58
C CYS A 331 -6.77 -18.27 5.59
N ASP A 332 -5.83 -17.94 6.46
CA ASP A 332 -4.60 -18.71 6.65
C ASP A 332 -4.69 -19.67 7.86
N SER A 333 -5.77 -19.60 8.64
CA SER A 333 -6.03 -20.45 9.81
C SER A 333 -6.72 -21.76 9.44
N GLU A 334 -6.49 -22.78 10.27
CA GLU A 334 -7.39 -23.92 10.34
C GLU A 334 -8.70 -23.50 11.02
N VAL A 335 -9.79 -23.47 10.27
CA VAL A 335 -11.12 -23.12 10.76
C VAL A 335 -12.00 -24.36 10.70
N ASP A 336 -12.65 -24.72 11.81
CA ASP A 336 -13.64 -25.79 11.81
C ASP A 336 -14.89 -25.34 11.02
N LEU A 337 -15.07 -25.94 9.85
CA LEU A 337 -16.19 -25.70 8.94
C LEU A 337 -17.30 -26.75 9.09
N ASN A 338 -17.30 -27.57 10.14
CA ASN A 338 -18.28 -28.63 10.34
C ASN A 338 -19.73 -28.13 10.21
N GLY A 339 -20.48 -28.81 9.35
CA GLY A 339 -21.87 -28.49 9.04
C GLY A 339 -22.06 -27.19 8.26
N THR A 340 -21.04 -26.66 7.58
CA THR A 340 -21.16 -25.58 6.60
C THR A 340 -21.04 -26.15 5.19
N SER A 341 -21.88 -25.66 4.28
CA SER A 341 -21.82 -26.01 2.84
C SER A 341 -21.60 -24.78 1.96
N ASN A 342 -21.70 -23.58 2.52
CA ASN A 342 -21.64 -22.31 1.82
C ASN A 342 -20.32 -21.55 2.04
N ILE A 343 -19.35 -22.09 2.79
CA ILE A 343 -18.07 -21.43 3.05
C ILE A 343 -16.95 -22.17 2.34
N ARG A 344 -16.15 -21.44 1.55
CA ARG A 344 -14.93 -21.92 0.92
C ARG A 344 -13.75 -21.07 1.35
N ILE A 345 -12.78 -21.73 1.99
CA ILE A 345 -11.54 -21.11 2.46
C ILE A 345 -10.42 -21.34 1.45
N SER A 346 -9.58 -20.33 1.25
CA SER A 346 -8.27 -20.46 0.60
C SER A 346 -7.29 -19.50 1.27
N LYS A 347 -6.00 -19.85 1.27
CA LYS A 347 -4.94 -18.92 1.69
C LYS A 347 -4.80 -17.73 0.74
N TRP A 348 -5.20 -17.92 -0.52
CA TRP A 348 -5.12 -16.88 -1.54
C TRP A 348 -6.26 -16.97 -2.55
N PHE A 349 -6.76 -15.81 -2.97
CA PHE A 349 -7.69 -15.63 -4.08
C PHE A 349 -7.16 -14.55 -5.02
N PRO A 350 -7.42 -14.64 -6.34
CA PRO A 350 -7.19 -13.52 -7.26
C PRO A 350 -8.25 -12.42 -7.01
N GLN A 351 -8.04 -11.61 -5.96
CA GLN A 351 -9.02 -10.68 -5.39
C GLN A 351 -9.67 -9.77 -6.44
N GLN A 352 -8.88 -9.13 -7.31
CA GLN A 352 -9.41 -8.25 -8.37
C GLN A 352 -10.36 -8.96 -9.34
N ASP A 353 -10.06 -10.21 -9.66
CA ASP A 353 -10.85 -11.03 -10.58
C ASP A 353 -12.10 -11.60 -9.87
N VAL A 354 -11.98 -11.93 -8.58
CA VAL A 354 -13.12 -12.31 -7.73
C VAL A 354 -14.10 -11.16 -7.64
N LEU A 355 -13.62 -9.96 -7.30
CA LEU A 355 -14.45 -8.75 -7.20
C LEU A 355 -15.08 -8.37 -8.55
N ALA A 356 -14.43 -8.69 -9.68
CA ALA A 356 -14.99 -8.47 -11.02
C ALA A 356 -16.13 -9.43 -11.38
N HIS A 357 -16.32 -10.51 -10.63
CA HIS A 357 -17.29 -11.53 -10.98
C HIS A 357 -18.74 -11.06 -10.71
N PRO A 358 -19.68 -11.21 -11.66
CA PRO A 358 -21.04 -10.63 -11.56
C PRO A 358 -21.89 -11.17 -10.39
N ASN A 359 -21.54 -12.34 -9.87
CA ASN A 359 -22.21 -12.92 -8.71
C ASN A 359 -21.73 -12.37 -7.36
N VAL A 360 -20.64 -11.59 -7.29
CA VAL A 360 -20.24 -10.95 -6.04
C VAL A 360 -21.25 -9.87 -5.66
N LYS A 361 -21.70 -9.91 -4.40
CA LYS A 361 -22.70 -8.98 -3.84
C LYS A 361 -22.15 -8.05 -2.78
N LEU A 362 -21.07 -8.48 -2.12
CA LEU A 362 -20.50 -7.76 -0.99
C LEU A 362 -19.05 -8.16 -0.84
N PHE A 363 -18.23 -7.18 -0.48
CA PHE A 363 -16.89 -7.41 0.03
C PHE A 363 -16.82 -7.06 1.52
N VAL A 364 -16.58 -8.08 2.35
CA VAL A 364 -16.24 -7.86 3.76
C VAL A 364 -14.72 -7.72 3.84
N THR A 365 -14.22 -6.59 4.34
CA THR A 365 -12.80 -6.26 4.29
C THR A 365 -12.33 -5.58 5.57
N GLN A 366 -11.02 -5.60 5.84
CA GLN A 366 -10.41 -4.77 6.88
C GLN A 366 -10.33 -3.28 6.49
N GLY A 367 -10.57 -2.91 5.22
CA GLY A 367 -10.56 -1.51 4.77
C GLY A 367 -9.17 -0.98 4.39
N GLY A 368 -8.26 -1.85 3.96
CA GLY A 368 -6.98 -1.41 3.37
C GLY A 368 -7.21 -0.71 2.04
N GLN A 369 -6.48 0.38 1.77
CA GLN A 369 -6.75 1.26 0.64
C GLN A 369 -6.78 0.54 -0.72
N GLN A 370 -5.82 -0.34 -1.02
CA GLN A 370 -5.79 -1.07 -2.31
C GLN A 370 -7.03 -1.96 -2.48
N SER A 371 -7.45 -2.65 -1.43
CA SER A 371 -8.66 -3.48 -1.44
C SER A 371 -9.92 -2.65 -1.67
N MET A 372 -9.97 -1.43 -1.12
CA MET A 372 -11.11 -0.53 -1.36
C MET A 372 -11.12 0.01 -2.80
N GLU A 373 -9.97 0.41 -3.34
CA GLU A 373 -9.86 0.86 -4.74
C GLU A 373 -10.32 -0.25 -5.69
N GLU A 374 -9.93 -1.49 -5.44
CA GLU A 374 -10.43 -2.64 -6.23
C GLU A 374 -11.94 -2.82 -6.11
N ALA A 375 -12.52 -2.69 -4.92
CA ALA A 375 -13.96 -2.82 -4.72
C ALA A 375 -14.74 -1.68 -5.41
N VAL A 376 -14.23 -0.45 -5.32
CA VAL A 376 -14.82 0.73 -5.96
C VAL A 376 -14.78 0.61 -7.48
N ASP A 377 -13.62 0.21 -8.06
CA ASP A 377 -13.49 -0.04 -9.50
C ASP A 377 -14.49 -1.09 -9.99
N ARG A 378 -14.70 -2.16 -9.20
CA ARG A 378 -15.65 -3.24 -9.51
C ARG A 378 -17.08 -2.96 -9.08
N GLN A 379 -17.37 -1.79 -8.51
CA GLN A 379 -18.69 -1.39 -8.03
C GLN A 379 -19.28 -2.38 -7.00
N VAL A 380 -18.42 -2.98 -6.17
CA VAL A 380 -18.81 -3.91 -5.10
C VAL A 380 -18.92 -3.14 -3.79
N PRO A 381 -20.10 -3.11 -3.14
CA PRO A 381 -20.26 -2.44 -1.86
C PRO A 381 -19.50 -3.20 -0.76
N MET A 382 -19.25 -2.52 0.37
CA MET A 382 -18.35 -3.03 1.40
C MET A 382 -18.97 -3.09 2.80
N VAL A 383 -18.52 -4.06 3.60
CA VAL A 383 -18.56 -4.00 5.07
C VAL A 383 -17.12 -3.99 5.56
N VAL A 384 -16.71 -2.88 6.17
CA VAL A 384 -15.35 -2.65 6.67
C VAL A 384 -15.27 -3.03 8.14
N ILE A 385 -14.25 -3.82 8.51
CA ILE A 385 -13.95 -4.21 9.88
C ILE A 385 -12.53 -3.74 10.19
N PRO A 386 -12.35 -2.48 10.63
CA PRO A 386 -11.01 -1.90 10.77
C PRO A 386 -10.26 -2.52 11.95
N PHE A 387 -8.99 -2.86 11.72
CA PHE A 387 -8.06 -3.35 12.75
C PHE A 387 -7.08 -2.27 13.19
N ASN A 388 -6.40 -1.59 12.24
CA ASN A 388 -5.47 -0.52 12.58
C ASN A 388 -5.12 0.43 11.40
N PHE A 389 -4.40 1.51 11.70
CA PHE A 389 -3.85 2.46 10.72
C PHE A 389 -4.92 3.18 9.90
N ASP A 390 -4.72 3.31 8.58
CA ASP A 390 -5.61 3.93 7.62
C ASP A 390 -7.02 3.31 7.59
N GLN A 391 -7.15 2.06 8.06
CA GLN A 391 -8.39 1.29 8.00
C GLN A 391 -9.56 1.97 8.71
N PHE A 392 -9.33 2.66 9.83
CA PHE A 392 -10.40 3.37 10.54
C PHE A 392 -10.96 4.51 9.70
N GLY A 393 -10.09 5.42 9.24
CA GLY A 393 -10.49 6.53 8.38
C GLY A 393 -11.09 6.05 7.06
N ASN A 394 -10.58 4.95 6.50
CA ASN A 394 -11.14 4.31 5.31
C ASN A 394 -12.57 3.78 5.55
N GLY A 395 -12.82 3.15 6.71
CA GLY A 395 -14.16 2.72 7.11
C GLY A 395 -15.15 3.88 7.24
N ASP A 396 -14.73 4.99 7.84
CA ASP A 396 -15.55 6.20 7.93
C ASP A 396 -15.90 6.76 6.55
N LYS A 397 -14.91 6.84 5.66
CA LYS A 397 -15.08 7.29 4.28
C LYS A 397 -16.06 6.42 3.50
N VAL A 398 -16.06 5.10 3.72
CA VAL A 398 -17.02 4.15 3.13
C VAL A 398 -18.45 4.46 3.58
N VAL A 399 -18.63 4.73 4.88
CA VAL A 399 -19.94 5.10 5.44
C VAL A 399 -20.40 6.46 4.93
N GLU A 400 -19.52 7.48 4.96
CA GLU A 400 -19.83 8.85 4.52
C GLU A 400 -20.25 8.90 3.06
N ARG A 401 -19.60 8.11 2.20
CA ARG A 401 -19.91 8.02 0.76
C ARG A 401 -21.12 7.15 0.46
N GLY A 402 -21.69 6.47 1.46
CA GLY A 402 -22.84 5.59 1.27
C GLY A 402 -22.53 4.30 0.50
N ILE A 403 -21.26 3.92 0.37
CA ILE A 403 -20.82 2.72 -0.39
C ILE A 403 -20.64 1.48 0.50
N GLY A 404 -21.05 1.56 1.76
CA GLY A 404 -20.95 0.45 2.68
C GLY A 404 -21.21 0.79 4.15
N LYS A 405 -20.78 -0.12 5.03
CA LYS A 405 -20.82 0.03 6.49
C LYS A 405 -19.45 -0.21 7.10
N SER A 406 -19.21 0.32 8.30
CA SER A 406 -18.04 0.03 9.10
C SER A 406 -18.46 -0.52 10.46
N ILE A 407 -17.86 -1.62 10.89
CA ILE A 407 -18.06 -2.23 12.21
C ILE A 407 -16.71 -2.37 12.88
N TRP A 408 -16.46 -1.54 13.89
CA TRP A 408 -15.23 -1.60 14.65
C TRP A 408 -15.17 -2.90 15.47
N MET A 409 -13.95 -3.40 15.69
CA MET A 409 -13.71 -4.66 16.39
C MET A 409 -14.32 -4.70 17.80
N GLU A 410 -14.37 -3.56 18.49
CA GLU A 410 -14.98 -3.42 19.81
C GLU A 410 -16.49 -3.71 19.82
N ASN A 411 -17.15 -3.49 18.68
CA ASN A 411 -18.59 -3.73 18.47
C ASN A 411 -18.86 -4.97 17.62
N LEU A 412 -17.84 -5.76 17.30
CA LEU A 412 -17.99 -6.95 16.46
C LEU A 412 -18.74 -8.04 17.22
N THR A 413 -19.98 -8.28 16.82
CA THR A 413 -20.82 -9.40 17.25
C THR A 413 -21.42 -10.07 16.03
N LYS A 414 -21.94 -11.30 16.19
CA LYS A 414 -22.67 -12.00 15.13
C LYS A 414 -23.84 -11.16 14.64
N GLU A 415 -24.59 -10.58 15.56
CA GLU A 415 -25.80 -9.80 15.29
C GLU A 415 -25.46 -8.52 14.51
N ASN A 416 -24.42 -7.80 14.94
CA ASN A 416 -23.99 -6.57 14.27
C ASN A 416 -23.45 -6.86 12.86
N LEU A 417 -22.62 -7.89 12.71
CA LEU A 417 -22.07 -8.27 11.41
C LEU A 417 -23.18 -8.75 10.45
N LEU A 418 -24.09 -9.61 10.94
CA LEU A 418 -25.23 -10.08 10.17
C LEU A 418 -26.12 -8.91 9.70
N SER A 419 -26.44 -7.99 10.62
CA SER A 419 -27.25 -6.81 10.34
C SER A 419 -26.60 -5.93 9.27
N ALA A 420 -25.30 -5.62 9.40
CA ALA A 420 -24.60 -4.81 8.41
C ALA A 420 -24.53 -5.47 7.02
N ILE A 421 -24.26 -6.78 6.96
CA ILE A 421 -24.27 -7.53 5.69
C ILE A 421 -25.65 -7.47 5.03
N GLN A 422 -26.71 -7.69 5.81
CA GLN A 422 -28.09 -7.66 5.30
C GLN A 422 -28.50 -6.25 4.87
N GLU A 423 -28.10 -5.22 5.61
CA GLU A 423 -28.37 -3.83 5.27
C GLU A 423 -27.67 -3.45 3.97
N VAL A 424 -26.36 -3.71 3.84
CA VAL A 424 -25.60 -3.32 2.64
C VAL A 424 -26.09 -4.06 1.40
N ILE A 425 -26.35 -5.36 1.46
CA ILE A 425 -26.86 -6.11 0.31
C ILE A 425 -28.33 -5.76 -0.01
N GLY A 426 -29.13 -5.44 1.01
CA GLY A 426 -30.54 -5.10 0.85
C GLY A 426 -30.79 -3.65 0.40
N ASN A 427 -29.81 -2.77 0.58
CA ASN A 427 -29.91 -1.37 0.20
C ASN A 427 -29.67 -1.21 -1.31
N LYS A 428 -30.61 -0.53 -1.98
CA LYS A 428 -30.54 -0.24 -3.43
C LYS A 428 -29.98 1.14 -3.76
N LYS A 429 -29.69 1.95 -2.75
CA LYS A 429 -28.89 3.17 -2.88
C LYS A 429 -27.44 2.75 -2.96
#